data_AF-A0AA38NYK6-F1
#
_entry.id   AF-A0AA38NYK6-F1
#
_cell.length_a   1.000
_cell.length_b   1.000
_cell.length_c   1.000
_cell.angle_alpha   90.00
_cell.angle_beta   90.00
_cell.angle_gamma   90.00
#
_symmetry.space_group_name_H-M   'P 1'
#
loop_
_entity.id
_entity.type
_entity.pdbx_description
1 polymer ?
#
loop_
_entity_poly.entity_id
_entity_poly.type
_entity_poly.pdbx_seq_one_letter_code
_entity_poly.pdbx_strand_id
1 'polypeptide(L)'
;FRLMKQCEAFLLEHQMIAAGDAFFCDTPHPQAAVYLVAWIMYCCDSVGLDGKNVAPNVERSTYGHAQKMRAAATYGFGRVHGLGMEAWHRSEISGKMLGNPSVSETVSTYML
;
A
#
# COMPACT_ATOMS: atom_id res chain seq x y z
N PHE A 1 1.01 -14.10 0.72
CA PHE A 1 -0.25 -13.93 -0.05
C PHE A 1 -1.45 -13.44 0.74
N ARG A 2 -1.76 -13.92 1.97
CA ARG A 2 -2.98 -13.49 2.71
C ARG A 2 -3.14 -11.97 2.84
N LEU A 3 -2.11 -11.27 3.32
CA LEU A 3 -2.10 -9.81 3.48
C LEU A 3 -2.25 -9.08 2.13
N MET A 4 -1.65 -9.59 1.06
CA MET A 4 -1.80 -9.01 -0.28
C MET A 4 -3.26 -9.10 -0.76
N LYS A 5 -3.91 -10.25 -0.58
CA LYS A 5 -5.34 -10.41 -0.90
C LYS A 5 -6.24 -9.49 -0.07
N GLN A 6 -5.89 -9.25 1.19
CA GLN A 6 -6.62 -8.30 2.05
C GLN A 6 -6.45 -6.86 1.56
N CYS A 7 -5.26 -6.48 1.09
CA CYS A 7 -5.02 -5.19 0.47
C CYS A 7 -5.87 -5.02 -0.80
N GLU A 8 -5.86 -5.99 -1.71
CA GLU A 8 -6.68 -5.93 -2.94
C GLU A 8 -8.17 -5.86 -2.64
N ALA A 9 -8.67 -6.66 -1.69
CA ALA A 9 -10.05 -6.60 -1.25
C ALA A 9 -10.42 -5.21 -0.71
N PHE A 10 -9.55 -4.62 0.13
CA PHE A 10 -9.75 -3.27 0.64
C PHE A 10 -9.80 -2.22 -0.49
N LEU A 11 -8.88 -2.28 -1.45
CA LEU A 11 -8.82 -1.32 -2.56
C LEU A 11 -10.01 -1.45 -3.50
N LEU A 12 -10.51 -2.67 -3.74
CA LEU A 12 -11.73 -2.91 -4.50
C LEU A 12 -12.97 -2.37 -3.79
N GLU A 13 -13.12 -2.66 -2.49
CA GLU A 13 -14.25 -2.20 -1.68
C GLU A 13 -14.35 -0.67 -1.63
N HIS A 14 -13.19 0.01 -1.59
CA HIS A 14 -13.11 1.47 -1.57
C HIS A 14 -13.01 2.11 -2.97
N GLN A 15 -13.19 1.32 -4.04
CA GLN A 15 -13.17 1.79 -5.43
C GLN A 15 -11.86 2.50 -5.84
N MET A 16 -10.75 2.14 -5.20
CA MET A 16 -9.41 2.68 -5.49
C MET A 16 -8.75 2.01 -6.69
N ILE A 17 -9.20 0.79 -7.01
CA ILE A 17 -8.87 0.04 -8.24
C ILE A 17 -10.17 -0.52 -8.86
N ALA A 18 -10.16 -0.77 -10.17
CA ALA A 18 -11.32 -1.33 -10.85
C ALA A 18 -11.45 -2.85 -10.62
N ALA A 19 -12.67 -3.37 -10.76
CA ALA A 19 -12.90 -4.81 -10.71
C ALA A 19 -12.17 -5.51 -11.85
N GLY A 20 -11.31 -6.48 -11.50
CA GLY A 20 -10.46 -7.20 -12.45
C GLY A 20 -9.03 -6.68 -12.56
N ASP A 21 -8.74 -5.49 -12.02
CA ASP A 21 -7.37 -4.98 -11.93
C ASP A 21 -6.61 -5.67 -10.80
N ALA A 22 -5.39 -6.11 -11.09
CA ALA A 22 -4.47 -6.59 -10.07
C ALA A 22 -3.70 -5.40 -9.47
N PHE A 23 -3.74 -5.25 -8.15
CA PHE A 23 -2.96 -4.21 -7.49
C PHE A 23 -1.48 -4.57 -7.47
N PHE A 24 -1.18 -5.83 -7.18
CA PHE A 24 0.16 -6.37 -7.27
C PHE A 24 0.40 -6.83 -8.70
N CYS A 25 1.19 -6.07 -9.43
CA CYS A 25 1.58 -6.33 -10.81
C CYS A 25 2.95 -5.69 -11.12
N ASP A 26 3.46 -5.91 -12.33
CA ASP A 26 4.72 -5.33 -12.82
C ASP A 26 4.55 -3.87 -13.33
N THR A 27 3.31 -3.39 -13.41
CA THR A 27 2.97 -2.03 -13.83
C THR A 27 1.94 -1.41 -12.86
N PRO A 28 2.32 -1.20 -11.57
CA PRO A 28 1.37 -0.78 -10.55
C PRO A 28 0.74 0.57 -10.86
N HIS A 29 -0.47 0.76 -10.33
CA HIS A 29 -1.16 2.06 -10.41
C HIS A 29 -0.24 3.20 -9.91
N PRO A 30 -0.21 4.39 -10.56
CA PRO A 30 0.71 5.46 -10.17
C PRO A 30 0.61 5.89 -8.71
N GLN A 31 -0.57 5.74 -8.10
CA GLN A 31 -0.86 6.04 -6.70
C GLN A 31 -0.63 4.86 -5.74
N ALA A 32 -0.01 3.76 -6.19
CA ALA A 32 0.12 2.54 -5.38
C ALA A 32 0.74 2.77 -4.00
N ALA A 33 1.73 3.67 -3.89
CA ALA A 33 2.31 4.04 -2.60
C ALA A 33 1.27 4.67 -1.64
N VAL A 34 0.44 5.58 -2.15
CA VAL A 34 -0.64 6.23 -1.38
C VAL A 34 -1.70 5.21 -0.99
N TYR A 35 -2.02 4.27 -1.87
CA TYR A 35 -3.00 3.22 -1.63
C TYR A 35 -2.55 2.25 -0.53
N LEU A 36 -1.25 1.94 -0.47
CA LEU A 36 -0.67 1.19 0.65
C LEU A 36 -0.78 1.96 1.97
N VAL A 37 -0.52 3.27 1.97
CA VAL A 37 -0.70 4.11 3.16
C VAL A 37 -2.15 4.11 3.61
N ALA A 38 -3.11 4.30 2.69
CA ALA A 38 -4.53 4.26 3.00
C ALA A 38 -4.94 2.92 3.63
N TRP A 39 -4.45 1.81 3.08
CA TRP A 39 -4.73 0.49 3.63
C TRP A 39 -4.16 0.29 5.04
N ILE A 40 -2.91 0.71 5.27
CA ILE A 40 -2.28 0.63 6.60
C ILE A 40 -3.01 1.54 7.59
N MET A 41 -3.34 2.76 7.19
CA MET A 41 -4.10 3.73 7.99
C MET A 41 -5.45 3.17 8.41
N TYR A 42 -6.19 2.63 7.43
CA TYR A 42 -7.51 2.06 7.68
C TYR A 42 -7.47 0.91 8.69
N CYS A 43 -6.43 0.08 8.69
CA CYS A 43 -6.33 -1.07 9.57
C CYS A 43 -5.70 -0.78 10.94
N CYS A 44 -4.75 0.14 11.01
CA CYS A 44 -3.82 0.26 12.14
C CYS A 44 -3.84 1.62 12.83
N ASP A 45 -4.38 2.66 12.19
CA ASP A 45 -4.30 4.01 12.72
C ASP A 45 -5.56 4.40 13.52
N SER A 46 -5.35 5.34 14.44
CA SER A 46 -6.39 6.03 15.18
C SER A 46 -7.12 7.08 14.35
N VAL A 47 -6.59 7.44 13.17
CA VAL A 47 -7.21 8.36 12.21
C VAL A 47 -7.76 7.58 11.02
N GLY A 48 -9.00 7.87 10.63
CA GLY A 48 -9.67 7.28 9.48
C GLY A 48 -9.27 7.94 8.16
N LEU A 49 -9.71 7.35 7.05
CA LEU A 49 -9.44 7.87 5.70
C LEU A 49 -10.07 9.25 5.43
N ASP A 50 -11.09 9.63 6.21
CA ASP A 50 -11.73 10.94 6.18
C ASP A 50 -10.98 11.99 7.03
N GLY A 51 -9.84 11.62 7.61
CA GLY A 51 -9.02 12.48 8.48
C GLY A 51 -9.58 12.66 9.88
N LYS A 52 -10.64 11.95 10.26
CA LYS A 52 -11.23 12.03 11.60
C LYS A 52 -10.70 10.93 12.50
N ASN A 53 -10.66 11.22 13.80
CA ASN A 53 -10.37 10.19 14.78
C ASN A 53 -11.42 9.08 14.72
N VAL A 54 -10.94 7.86 14.71
CA VAL A 54 -11.74 6.65 14.79
C VAL A 54 -12.32 6.55 16.20
N ALA A 55 -13.55 6.06 16.31
CA ALA A 55 -14.18 5.89 17.61
C ALA A 55 -13.37 4.94 18.52
N PRO A 56 -13.24 5.21 19.83
CA PRO A 56 -12.39 4.43 20.74
C PRO A 56 -12.75 2.95 20.88
N ASN A 57 -13.98 2.57 20.50
CA ASN A 57 -14.49 1.21 20.55
C ASN A 57 -14.16 0.38 19.29
N VAL A 58 -13.53 0.98 18.28
CA VAL A 58 -13.10 0.26 17.08
C VAL A 58 -11.70 -0.30 17.34
N GLU A 59 -11.59 -1.62 17.33
CA GLU A 59 -10.30 -2.29 17.47
C GLU A 59 -9.39 -1.99 16.28
N ARG A 60 -8.15 -1.58 16.57
CA ARG A 60 -7.11 -1.31 15.56
C ARG A 60 -5.97 -2.29 15.70
N SER A 61 -5.41 -2.66 14.55
CA SER A 61 -4.22 -3.50 14.51
C SER A 61 -3.00 -2.71 14.99
N THR A 62 -1.98 -3.41 15.50
CA THR A 62 -0.81 -2.78 16.09
C THR A 62 0.20 -2.31 15.02
N TYR A 63 1.15 -1.47 15.41
CA TYR A 63 2.29 -1.11 14.55
C TYR A 63 3.05 -2.33 14.02
N GLY A 64 3.22 -3.38 14.84
CA GLY A 64 3.83 -4.63 14.38
C GLY A 64 3.01 -5.34 13.28
N HIS A 65 1.69 -5.15 13.25
CA HIS A 65 0.85 -5.59 12.15
C HIS A 65 1.07 -4.72 10.90
N ALA A 66 1.13 -3.40 11.05
CA ALA A 66 1.46 -2.47 9.96
C ALA A 66 2.81 -2.81 9.30
N GLN A 67 3.83 -3.14 10.09
CA GLN A 67 5.13 -3.60 9.57
C GLN A 67 5.00 -4.87 8.72
N LYS A 68 4.17 -5.84 9.15
CA LYS A 68 3.89 -7.06 8.36
C LYS A 68 3.13 -6.75 7.07
N MET A 69 2.18 -5.82 7.10
CA MET A 69 1.46 -5.34 5.91
C MET A 69 2.43 -4.74 4.89
N ARG A 70 3.30 -3.82 5.33
CA ARG A 70 4.36 -3.24 4.50
C ARG A 70 5.30 -4.31 3.95
N ALA A 71 5.80 -5.22 4.80
CA ALA A 71 6.70 -6.28 4.37
C ALA A 71 6.05 -7.21 3.33
N ALA A 72 4.76 -7.53 3.48
CA ALA A 72 4.01 -8.29 2.50
C ALA A 72 3.90 -7.57 1.15
N ALA A 73 3.67 -6.26 1.16
CA ALA A 73 3.68 -5.44 -0.06
C ALA A 73 5.07 -5.38 -0.70
N THR A 74 6.13 -5.20 0.09
CA THR A 74 7.52 -5.24 -0.39
C THR A 74 7.85 -6.54 -1.09
N TYR A 75 7.50 -7.67 -0.47
CA TYR A 75 7.67 -8.98 -1.08
C TYR A 75 6.82 -9.15 -2.35
N GLY A 76 5.57 -8.71 -2.33
CA GLY A 76 4.66 -8.77 -3.48
C GLY A 76 5.23 -8.06 -4.69
N PHE A 77 5.43 -6.75 -4.60
CA PHE A 77 5.98 -5.96 -5.70
C PHE A 77 7.41 -6.40 -6.06
N GLY A 78 8.27 -6.59 -5.07
CA GLY A 78 9.69 -6.81 -5.30
C GLY A 78 10.02 -8.20 -5.83
N ARG A 79 9.53 -9.24 -5.17
CA ARG A 79 9.88 -10.63 -5.47
C ARG A 79 8.88 -11.32 -6.39
N VAL A 80 7.57 -11.10 -6.19
CA VAL A 80 6.54 -11.77 -7.00
C VAL A 80 6.43 -11.13 -8.38
N HIS A 81 6.47 -9.79 -8.45
CA HIS A 81 6.33 -9.05 -9.71
C HIS A 81 7.64 -8.43 -10.24
N GLY A 82 8.77 -8.73 -9.60
CA GLY A 82 10.10 -8.41 -10.15
C GLY A 82 10.50 -6.94 -10.11
N LEU A 83 9.78 -6.09 -9.36
CA LEU A 83 10.11 -4.66 -9.24
C LEU A 83 11.30 -4.36 -8.32
N GLY A 84 11.84 -5.39 -7.65
CA GLY A 84 12.98 -5.27 -6.76
C GLY A 84 12.76 -4.36 -5.54
N MET A 85 13.82 -3.65 -5.17
CA MET A 85 13.88 -2.79 -3.97
C MET A 85 14.19 -1.32 -4.32
N GLU A 86 14.09 -0.96 -5.59
CA GLU A 86 14.26 0.42 -6.03
C GLU A 86 13.11 1.29 -5.48
N ALA A 87 13.43 2.49 -5.00
CA ALA A 87 12.43 3.41 -4.48
C ALA A 87 11.41 3.80 -5.56
N TRP A 88 10.13 3.83 -5.20
CA TRP A 88 9.06 4.27 -6.08
C TRP A 88 9.29 5.71 -6.54
N HIS A 89 9.45 5.93 -7.84
CA HIS A 89 9.75 7.24 -8.41
C HIS A 89 9.16 7.40 -9.81
N ARG A 90 9.04 8.64 -10.28
CA ARG A 90 8.67 8.93 -11.67
C ARG A 90 9.93 8.96 -12.52
N SER A 91 9.99 8.12 -13.54
CA SER A 91 11.05 8.12 -14.54
C SER A 91 11.06 9.44 -15.31
N GLU A 92 12.20 10.14 -15.34
CA GLU A 92 12.35 11.38 -16.12
C GLU A 92 12.31 11.13 -17.64
N ILE A 93 12.71 9.93 -18.07
CA ILE A 93 12.78 9.57 -19.50
C ILE A 93 11.39 9.17 -20.01
N SER A 94 10.71 8.26 -19.30
CA SER A 94 9.44 7.68 -19.77
C SER A 94 8.20 8.35 -19.19
N GLY A 95 8.36 9.16 -18.14
CA GLY A 95 7.25 9.73 -17.37
C GLY A 95 6.46 8.70 -16.55
N LYS A 96 6.77 7.41 -16.62
CA LYS A 96 6.06 6.35 -15.90
C LYS A 96 6.58 6.19 -14.48
N MET A 97 5.75 5.62 -13.59
CA MET A 97 6.21 5.24 -12.26
C MET A 97 7.01 3.93 -12.33
N LEU A 98 8.15 3.90 -11.64
CA LEU A 98 9.08 2.77 -11.56
C LEU A 98 9.46 2.47 -10.10
N GLY A 99 9.95 1.26 -9.85
CA GLY A 99 10.40 0.79 -8.55
C GLY A 99 9.30 0.08 -7.75
N ASN A 100 9.50 -0.08 -6.45
CA ASN A 100 8.59 -0.76 -5.55
C ASN A 100 7.75 0.23 -4.72
N PRO A 101 6.42 0.27 -4.87
CA PRO A 101 5.55 1.18 -4.12
C PRO A 101 5.73 1.17 -2.59
N SER A 102 6.06 0.02 -1.99
CA SER A 102 6.17 -0.12 -0.52
C SER A 102 7.47 0.42 0.08
N VAL A 103 8.48 0.69 -0.76
CA VAL A 103 9.76 1.29 -0.36
C VAL A 103 9.86 2.77 -0.78
N SER A 104 8.73 3.34 -1.19
CA SER A 104 8.59 4.78 -1.41
C SER A 104 8.89 5.61 -0.16
N GLU A 105 9.25 6.88 -0.38
CA GLU A 105 9.33 7.88 0.69
C GLU A 105 7.99 8.02 1.40
N THR A 106 6.88 8.08 0.65
CA THR A 106 5.52 8.19 1.18
C THR A 106 5.20 7.09 2.21
N VAL A 107 5.47 5.83 1.89
CA VAL A 107 5.21 4.71 2.81
C VAL A 107 6.23 4.71 3.96
N SER A 108 7.48 5.12 3.71
CA SER A 108 8.51 5.16 4.75
C SER A 108 8.22 6.21 5.81
N THR A 109 7.86 7.42 5.40
CA THR A 109 7.52 8.54 6.29
C THR A 109 6.26 8.26 7.09
N TYR A 110 5.26 7.61 6.48
CA TYR A 110 4.03 7.23 7.20
C TYR A 110 4.26 6.17 8.29
N MET A 111 5.29 5.35 8.16
CA MET A 111 5.59 4.25 9.09
C MET A 111 6.47 4.66 10.28
N LEU A 112 6.66 5.96 10.51
CA LEU A 112 7.39 6.51 11.67
C LEU A 112 6.45 6.73 12.86
#